data_AF-A0A3B8W782-F1
#
_entry.id   AF-A0A3B8W782-F1
#
_cell.length_a   1.000
_cell.length_b   1.000
_cell.length_c   1.000
_cell.angle_alpha   90.00
_cell.angle_beta   90.00
_cell.angle_gamma   90.00
#
_symmetry.space_group_name_H-M   'P 1'
#
loop_
_entity.id
_entity.type
_entity.pdbx_description
1 polymer ?
#
loop_
_entity_poly.entity_id
_entity_poly.type
_entity_poly.pdbx_seq_one_letter_code
_entity_poly.pdbx_strand_id
1 'polypeptide(L)'
;MKNVKILFTAIVLSSVQAFGQSATDAPPETPAKGDFGFGIGVDYGGFGGRVNVQATPVLGIMFGGGYNLAGFGYNVGLNARLSPDKRVVPVLLAMYGYNAVIRVTDSLDVREIYYGPSFGAGV
;
A
#
# COMPACT_ATOMS: atom_id res chain seq x y z
N MET A 1 31.29 3.38 5.22
CA MET A 1 30.98 2.81 3.88
C MET A 1 30.83 1.27 3.85
N LYS A 2 31.30 0.52 4.86
CA LYS A 2 31.14 -0.95 4.90
C LYS A 2 29.70 -1.40 5.20
N ASN A 3 28.97 -0.62 5.99
CA ASN A 3 27.61 -0.95 6.45
C ASN A 3 26.52 -0.71 5.39
N VAL A 4 26.78 0.16 4.41
CA VAL A 4 25.83 0.45 3.30
C VAL A 4 25.74 -0.72 2.32
N LYS A 5 26.87 -1.41 2.07
CA LYS A 5 26.89 -2.59 1.19
C LYS A 5 26.12 -3.77 1.80
N ILE A 6 26.20 -3.95 3.12
CA ILE A 6 25.47 -5.00 3.85
C ILE A 6 23.96 -4.77 3.77
N LEU A 7 23.52 -3.51 3.90
CA LEU A 7 22.12 -3.13 3.80
C LEU A 7 21.57 -3.34 2.37
N PHE A 8 22.38 -3.05 1.35
CA PHE A 8 22.02 -3.27 -0.05
C PHE A 8 21.92 -4.77 -0.39
N THR A 9 22.83 -5.59 0.15
CA THR A 9 22.77 -7.05 0.00
C THR A 9 21.55 -7.65 0.71
N ALA A 10 21.15 -7.12 1.86
CA ALA A 10 19.96 -7.60 2.58
C ALA A 10 18.64 -7.35 1.81
N ILE A 11 18.53 -6.21 1.11
CA ILE A 11 17.35 -5.85 0.30
C ILE A 11 17.23 -6.75 -0.95
N VAL A 12 18.36 -7.18 -1.52
CA VAL A 12 18.39 -8.09 -2.68
C VAL A 12 18.07 -9.54 -2.26
N LEU A 13 18.39 -9.95 -1.02
CA LEU A 13 18.05 -11.29 -0.53
C LEU A 13 16.60 -11.44 -0.04
N SER A 14 15.86 -10.35 0.19
CA SER A 14 14.46 -10.40 0.63
C SER A 14 13.44 -10.59 -0.50
N SER A 15 13.86 -10.77 -1.76
CA SER A 15 12.95 -11.06 -2.88
C SER A 15 12.48 -12.52 -2.92
N VAL A 16 12.43 -13.21 -1.77
CA VAL A 16 11.92 -14.58 -1.68
C VAL A 16 10.45 -14.54 -2.06
N GLN A 17 10.18 -15.13 -3.22
CA GLN A 17 8.86 -15.22 -3.82
C GLN A 17 7.97 -16.09 -2.93
N ALA A 18 6.94 -15.47 -2.35
CA ALA A 18 5.85 -16.18 -1.71
C ALA A 18 4.90 -16.72 -2.80
N PHE A 19 5.27 -17.82 -3.45
CA PHE A 19 4.31 -18.68 -4.15
C PHE A 19 3.69 -19.64 -3.13
N GLY A 20 2.48 -19.30 -2.66
CA GLY A 20 1.64 -20.21 -1.88
C GLY A 20 0.87 -21.18 -2.80
N GLN A 21 0.85 -22.46 -2.42
CA GLN A 21 0.49 -23.62 -3.24
C GLN A 21 -1.01 -23.82 -3.55
N SER A 22 -1.22 -24.59 -4.62
CA SER A 22 -2.45 -25.02 -5.28
C SER A 22 -3.34 -26.04 -4.53
N ALA A 23 -4.59 -26.12 -5.02
CA ALA A 23 -5.54 -27.24 -5.05
C ALA A 23 -6.46 -27.51 -3.84
N THR A 24 -7.72 -27.09 -3.97
CA THR A 24 -8.89 -27.75 -3.36
C THR A 24 -10.06 -27.66 -4.34
N ASP A 25 -10.63 -28.83 -4.72
CA ASP A 25 -11.84 -28.99 -5.52
C ASP A 25 -13.09 -28.55 -4.74
N ALA A 26 -13.30 -27.23 -4.63
CA ALA A 26 -14.57 -26.63 -4.23
C ALA A 26 -15.24 -25.99 -5.47
N PRO A 27 -16.59 -25.87 -5.52
CA PRO A 27 -17.26 -25.05 -6.55
C PRO A 27 -16.58 -23.67 -6.63
N PRO A 28 -16.55 -22.98 -7.78
CA PRO A 28 -15.69 -21.82 -7.98
C PRO A 28 -16.19 -20.62 -7.16
N GLU A 29 -16.00 -20.66 -5.85
CA GLU A 29 -15.83 -19.48 -5.04
C GLU A 29 -14.64 -18.78 -5.66
N THR A 30 -14.91 -17.65 -6.32
CA THR A 30 -13.85 -16.87 -6.93
C THR A 30 -12.92 -16.48 -5.80
N PRO A 31 -11.71 -17.06 -5.69
CA PRO A 31 -10.89 -16.89 -4.50
C PRO A 31 -10.62 -15.39 -4.35
N ALA A 32 -10.75 -14.88 -3.12
CA ALA A 32 -10.45 -13.49 -2.82
C ALA A 32 -9.04 -13.17 -3.31
N LYS A 33 -8.94 -12.36 -4.37
CA LYS A 33 -7.66 -12.02 -4.97
C LYS A 33 -7.03 -10.93 -4.12
N GLY A 34 -5.87 -11.24 -3.54
CA GLY A 34 -5.07 -10.28 -2.81
C GLY A 34 -3.87 -9.81 -3.64
N ASP A 35 -3.45 -8.57 -3.42
CA ASP A 35 -2.18 -8.05 -3.90
C ASP A 35 -1.43 -7.33 -2.78
N PHE A 36 -0.11 -7.30 -2.89
CA PHE A 36 0.72 -6.49 -2.02
C PHE A 36 1.82 -5.84 -2.85
N GLY A 37 2.31 -4.69 -2.41
CA GLY A 37 3.37 -3.98 -3.10
C GLY A 37 3.99 -2.90 -2.26
N PHE A 38 5.17 -2.44 -2.69
CA PHE A 38 5.85 -1.29 -2.12
C PHE A 38 5.69 -0.09 -3.04
N GLY A 39 5.67 1.10 -2.48
CA GLY A 39 5.42 2.31 -3.24
C GLY A 39 5.63 3.58 -2.45
N ILE A 40 5.34 4.67 -3.15
CA ILE A 40 5.29 6.01 -2.58
C ILE A 40 3.90 6.57 -2.75
N GLY A 41 3.41 7.28 -1.74
CA GLY A 41 2.10 7.92 -1.81
C GLY A 41 1.33 7.80 -0.50
N VAL A 42 0.18 8.47 -0.47
CA VAL A 42 -0.70 8.48 0.71
C VAL A 42 -1.20 7.07 1.01
N ASP A 43 -1.59 6.31 -0.01
CA ASP A 43 -2.06 4.92 0.09
C ASP A 43 -0.97 3.91 0.51
N TYR A 44 0.31 4.31 0.51
CA TYR A 44 1.44 3.54 1.03
C TYR A 44 1.96 4.08 2.39
N GLY A 45 1.31 5.10 2.96
CA GLY A 45 1.76 5.73 4.21
C GLY A 45 3.05 6.58 4.06
N GLY A 46 3.32 7.11 2.87
CA GLY A 46 4.58 7.75 2.51
C GLY A 46 5.43 6.79 1.68
N PHE A 47 6.63 6.46 2.15
CA PHE A 47 7.49 5.40 1.60
C PHE A 47 7.19 4.10 2.34
N GLY A 48 6.52 3.15 1.70
CA GLY A 48 6.00 2.01 2.43
C GLY A 48 5.42 0.89 1.58
N GLY A 49 4.61 0.07 2.24
CA GLY A 49 3.92 -1.06 1.66
C GLY A 49 2.41 -0.88 1.69
N ARG A 50 1.73 -1.55 0.78
CA ARG A 50 0.28 -1.64 0.72
C ARG A 50 -0.12 -3.09 0.49
N VAL A 51 -1.14 -3.54 1.18
CA VAL A 51 -1.84 -4.80 0.94
C VAL A 51 -3.27 -4.47 0.54
N ASN A 52 -3.80 -5.20 -0.42
CA ASN A 52 -5.17 -5.10 -0.88
C ASN A 52 -5.79 -6.49 -0.95
N VAL A 53 -7.05 -6.60 -0.55
CA VAL A 53 -7.84 -7.84 -0.62
C VAL A 53 -9.15 -7.53 -1.31
N GLN A 54 -9.42 -8.20 -2.42
CA GLN A 54 -10.66 -8.05 -3.17
C GLN A 54 -11.78 -8.84 -2.51
N ALA A 55 -12.81 -8.12 -2.01
CA ALA A 55 -14.04 -8.71 -1.51
C ALA A 55 -14.98 -9.10 -2.66
N THR A 56 -14.95 -8.34 -3.75
CA THR A 56 -15.63 -8.64 -5.02
C THR A 56 -14.72 -8.27 -6.20
N PRO A 57 -15.05 -8.61 -7.46
CA PRO A 57 -14.29 -8.14 -8.61
C PRO A 57 -14.19 -6.61 -8.70
N VAL A 58 -15.18 -5.90 -8.14
CA VAL A 58 -15.29 -4.43 -8.18
C VAL A 58 -14.72 -3.78 -6.93
N LEU A 59 -14.84 -4.39 -5.75
CA LEU A 59 -14.55 -3.74 -4.47
C LEU A 59 -13.47 -4.48 -3.68
N GLY A 60 -12.45 -3.74 -3.25
CA GLY A 60 -11.38 -4.23 -2.40
C GLY A 60 -11.17 -3.39 -1.15
N ILE A 61 -10.61 -4.02 -0.12
CA ILE A 61 -10.17 -3.38 1.12
C ILE A 61 -8.65 -3.28 1.09
N MET A 62 -8.14 -2.10 1.42
CA MET A 62 -6.71 -1.80 1.36
C MET A 62 -6.18 -1.28 2.69
N PHE A 63 -4.97 -1.71 3.01
CA PHE A 63 -4.20 -1.26 4.16
C PHE A 63 -2.79 -0.88 3.70
N GLY A 64 -2.37 0.33 4.01
CA GLY A 64 -1.06 0.89 3.66
C GLY A 64 -0.34 1.40 4.90
N GLY A 65 0.99 1.28 4.91
CA GLY A 65 1.82 1.73 6.02
C GLY A 65 3.26 1.99 5.60
N GLY A 66 3.83 3.10 6.07
CA GLY A 66 5.14 3.57 5.63
C GLY A 66 5.70 4.72 6.44
N TYR A 67 6.87 5.18 6.03
CA TYR A 67 7.52 6.37 6.59
C TYR A 67 7.16 7.61 5.77
N ASN A 68 6.58 8.64 6.39
CA ASN A 68 6.05 9.83 5.71
C ASN A 68 6.92 11.09 5.92
N LEU A 69 8.22 10.92 6.19
CA LEU A 69 9.19 11.97 6.53
C LEU A 69 9.09 12.53 7.96
N ALA A 70 7.90 12.56 8.58
CA ALA A 70 7.77 12.92 10.00
C ALA A 70 7.83 11.70 10.93
N GLY A 71 7.31 10.56 10.48
CA GLY A 71 7.27 9.31 11.25
C GLY A 71 6.58 8.19 10.49
N PHE A 72 6.03 7.22 11.22
CA PHE A 72 5.21 6.17 10.63
C PHE A 72 3.79 6.68 10.37
N GLY A 73 3.30 6.50 9.16
CA GLY A 73 1.92 6.79 8.75
C GLY A 73 1.25 5.53 8.21
N TYR A 74 -0.06 5.44 8.40
CA TYR A 74 -0.87 4.35 7.85
C TYR A 74 -2.15 4.87 7.23
N ASN A 75 -2.72 4.08 6.31
CA ASN A 75 -4.00 4.32 5.68
C ASN A 75 -4.79 3.02 5.59
N VAL A 76 -6.10 3.11 5.82
CA VAL A 76 -7.05 2.03 5.56
C VAL A 76 -8.15 2.57 4.67
N GLY A 77 -8.61 1.78 3.71
CA GLY A 77 -9.61 2.25 2.78
C GLY A 77 -10.19 1.18 1.88
N LEU A 78 -10.95 1.66 0.92
CA LEU A 78 -11.59 0.88 -0.12
C LEU A 78 -11.05 1.29 -1.49
N ASN A 79 -10.96 0.33 -2.40
CA ASN A 79 -10.80 0.59 -3.82
C ASN A 79 -11.99 0.05 -4.62
N ALA A 80 -12.41 0.82 -5.62
CA ALA A 80 -13.43 0.42 -6.57
C ALA A 80 -12.84 0.35 -7.99
N ARG A 81 -12.81 -0.86 -8.57
CA ARG A 81 -12.38 -1.14 -9.93
C ARG A 81 -13.55 -0.98 -10.90
N LEU A 82 -13.49 0.03 -11.76
CA LEU A 82 -14.64 0.40 -12.61
C LEU A 82 -14.88 -0.53 -13.80
N SER A 83 -13.86 -1.27 -14.24
CA SER A 83 -13.96 -2.21 -15.37
C SER A 83 -13.08 -3.45 -15.15
N PRO A 84 -13.41 -4.31 -14.19
CA PRO A 84 -12.52 -5.37 -13.71
C PRO A 84 -12.14 -6.41 -14.77
N ASP A 85 -12.94 -6.53 -15.84
CA ASP A 85 -12.72 -7.47 -16.95
C ASP A 85 -11.78 -6.93 -18.04
N LYS A 86 -11.34 -5.67 -17.94
CA LYS A 86 -10.44 -5.03 -18.90
C LYS A 86 -8.99 -5.16 -18.45
N ARG A 87 -8.06 -5.05 -19.39
CA ARG A 87 -6.61 -5.05 -19.11
C ARG A 87 -6.15 -3.79 -18.36
N VAL A 88 -6.77 -2.66 -18.69
CA VAL A 88 -6.53 -1.34 -18.11
C VAL A 88 -7.77 -1.01 -17.31
N VAL A 89 -7.65 -0.85 -15.99
CA VAL A 89 -8.80 -0.79 -15.10
C VAL A 89 -8.74 0.48 -14.27
N PRO A 90 -9.55 1.51 -14.60
CA PRO A 90 -9.66 2.68 -13.75
C PRO A 90 -10.11 2.28 -12.33
N VAL A 91 -9.46 2.88 -11.34
CA VAL A 91 -9.70 2.62 -9.92
C VAL A 91 -10.03 3.92 -9.20
N LEU A 92 -11.02 3.87 -8.32
CA LEU A 92 -11.30 4.93 -7.33
C LEU A 92 -10.89 4.45 -5.94
N LEU A 93 -10.39 5.37 -5.12
CA LEU A 93 -9.88 5.12 -3.78
C LEU A 93 -10.61 6.02 -2.78
N ALA A 94 -11.00 5.45 -1.64
CA ALA A 94 -11.51 6.20 -0.49
C ALA A 94 -10.84 5.66 0.77
N MET A 95 -10.14 6.51 1.49
CA MET A 95 -9.28 6.11 2.60
C MET A 95 -9.50 7.01 3.81
N TYR A 96 -9.20 6.47 4.99
CA TYR A 96 -9.02 7.24 6.21
C TYR A 96 -7.68 6.87 6.83
N GLY A 97 -6.89 7.89 7.15
CA GLY A 97 -5.55 7.69 7.68
C GLY A 97 -4.71 8.94 7.50
N TYR A 98 -3.41 8.75 7.43
CA TYR A 98 -2.46 9.83 7.19
C TYR A 98 -2.78 10.56 5.87
N ASN A 99 -2.94 11.88 5.88
CA ASN A 99 -3.19 12.67 4.66
C ASN A 99 -2.14 13.76 4.38
N ALA A 100 -1.47 14.30 5.41
CA ALA A 100 -0.48 15.38 5.26
C ALA A 100 0.57 15.38 6.38
N VAL A 101 1.81 15.71 6.04
CA VAL A 101 2.93 15.88 6.98
C VAL A 101 3.43 17.32 6.92
N ILE A 102 3.75 17.86 8.10
CA ILE A 102 4.59 19.04 8.24
C ILE A 102 5.92 18.60 8.86
N ARG A 103 7.03 18.91 8.17
CA ARG A 103 8.39 18.68 8.65
C ARG A 103 9.23 19.94 8.48
N VAL A 104 9.64 20.54 9.59
CA VAL A 104 10.58 21.67 9.61
C VAL A 104 11.91 21.15 10.14
N THR A 105 13.00 21.30 9.38
CA THR A 105 14.30 20.69 9.69
C THR A 105 15.35 21.66 10.25
N ASP A 106 14.96 22.93 10.43
CA ASP A 106 15.82 23.98 10.97
C ASP A 106 15.62 24.11 12.50
N SER A 107 15.83 25.30 13.07
CA SER A 107 15.90 25.62 14.50
C SER A 107 14.82 25.06 15.45
N LEU A 108 13.65 24.63 14.96
CA LEU A 108 12.53 24.17 15.80
C LEU A 108 12.18 22.67 15.66
N ASP A 109 12.88 21.87 14.83
CA ASP A 109 12.59 20.46 14.46
C ASP A 109 11.13 20.01 14.71
N VAL A 110 10.22 20.53 13.89
CA VAL A 110 8.78 20.24 14.01
C VAL A 110 8.42 19.06 13.12
N ARG A 111 7.71 18.08 13.70
CA ARG A 111 7.26 16.87 13.00
C ARG A 111 5.83 16.57 13.38
N GLU A 112 4.92 16.80 12.44
CA GLU A 112 3.49 16.57 12.67
C GLU A 112 2.89 15.74 11.54
N ILE A 113 2.04 14.80 11.94
CA ILE A 113 1.33 13.86 11.07
C ILE A 113 -0.16 14.14 11.25
N TYR A 114 -0.83 14.48 10.15
CA TYR A 114 -2.26 14.77 10.13
C TYR A 114 -3.04 13.59 9.56
N TYR A 115 -4.19 13.32 10.18
CA TYR A 115 -5.08 12.22 9.84
C TYR A 115 -6.44 12.75 9.37
N GLY A 116 -6.97 12.15 8.32
CA GLY A 116 -8.26 12.53 7.77
C GLY A 116 -8.69 11.66 6.59
N PRO A 117 -9.86 11.97 6.01
CA PRO A 117 -10.33 11.31 4.81
C PRO A 117 -9.47 11.72 3.60
N SER A 118 -9.21 10.77 2.70
CA SER A 118 -8.52 10.99 1.43
C SER A 118 -9.23 10.23 0.31
N PHE A 119 -9.25 10.83 -0.88
CA PHE A 119 -9.83 10.23 -2.08
C PHE A 119 -8.82 10.25 -3.21
N GLY A 120 -8.87 9.24 -4.08
CA GLY A 120 -7.95 9.12 -5.20
C GLY A 120 -8.59 8.45 -6.41
N ALA A 121 -7.97 8.61 -7.57
CA ALA A 121 -8.32 7.91 -8.78
C ALA A 121 -7.04 7.52 -9.52
N GLY A 122 -7.04 6.38 -10.19
CA GLY A 122 -5.89 5.82 -10.89
C GLY A 122 -6.30 4.79 -11.93
N VAL A 123 -5.33 4.05 -12.46
CA VAL A 123 -5.46 3.05 -13.52
C VAL A 123 -4.58 1.84 -13.21
#